data_AF-A0A5J4SQZ6-F1
#
_entry.id   AF-A0A5J4SQZ6-F1
#
_cell.length_a   1.000
_cell.length_b   1.000
_cell.length_c   1.000
_cell.angle_alpha   90.00
_cell.angle_beta   90.00
_cell.angle_gamma   90.00
#
_symmetry.space_group_name_H-M   'P 1'
#
loop_
_entity.id
_entity.type
_entity.pdbx_description
1 polymer ?
#
loop_
_entity_poly.entity_id
_entity_poly.type
_entity_poly.pdbx_seq_one_letter_code
_entity_poly.pdbx_strand_id
1 'polypeptide(L)'
;MKKLLMLFALICAVCTSSCSDKDKDKKDFVYDLTIKGNAVVLKDTIPVDFHFTNADTDHSQGDKFANVLYENEKNLIAGWIEEEIKKVFGWVSYDITINGSLEERITKLEIKIDDWHFVYPKTKSESRE
;
A
#
# COMPACT_ATOMS: atom_id res chain seq x y z
N MET A 1 70.45 3.30 -9.53
CA MET A 1 69.67 2.06 -9.76
C MET A 1 68.29 2.24 -9.13
N LYS A 2 67.23 1.96 -9.91
CA LYS A 2 65.81 1.69 -9.51
C LYS A 2 65.11 2.84 -8.73
N LYS A 3 64.28 3.70 -9.34
CA LYS A 3 62.92 3.45 -9.90
C LYS A 3 62.10 2.45 -9.08
N LEU A 4 61.17 2.98 -8.28
CA LEU A 4 59.89 2.40 -7.84
C LEU A 4 59.38 3.31 -6.69
N LEU A 5 58.12 3.69 -6.52
CA LEU A 5 56.86 3.36 -7.17
C LEU A 5 55.92 4.52 -6.75
N MET A 6 55.19 5.10 -7.71
CA MET A 6 54.07 6.01 -7.42
C MET A 6 53.07 5.32 -6.48
N LEU A 7 52.60 5.99 -5.45
CA LEU A 7 51.24 5.74 -4.99
C LEU A 7 50.54 7.08 -4.82
N PHE A 8 49.64 7.34 -5.77
CA PHE A 8 48.65 8.39 -5.77
C PHE A 8 47.98 8.46 -4.39
N ALA A 9 48.10 9.62 -3.73
CA ALA A 9 47.24 9.96 -2.60
C ALA A 9 45.81 10.02 -3.14
N LEU A 10 45.06 8.98 -2.79
CA LEU A 10 43.67 8.72 -3.12
C LEU A 10 42.81 9.89 -2.66
N ILE A 11 42.55 10.84 -3.56
CA ILE A 11 41.45 11.78 -3.44
C ILE A 11 40.17 10.98 -3.69
N CYS A 12 39.67 10.32 -2.66
CA CYS A 12 38.25 10.04 -2.51
C CYS A 12 37.86 10.59 -1.15
N ALA A 13 37.79 11.91 -1.08
CA ALA A 13 36.94 12.57 -0.10
C ALA A 13 35.54 12.01 -0.32
N VAL A 14 35.23 11.01 0.49
CA VAL A 14 33.93 10.71 1.08
C VAL A 14 32.82 11.44 0.33
N CYS A 15 32.33 10.82 -0.74
CA CYS A 15 30.91 10.89 -1.00
C CYS A 15 30.29 10.30 0.27
N THR A 16 30.00 11.15 1.25
CA THR A 16 28.96 10.86 2.23
C THR A 16 27.74 10.74 1.36
N SER A 17 27.51 9.54 0.86
CA SER A 17 26.24 9.11 0.33
C SER A 17 25.25 9.60 1.35
N SER A 18 24.51 10.63 0.98
CA SER A 18 23.23 10.94 1.58
C SER A 18 22.44 9.65 1.53
N CYS A 19 22.59 8.82 2.57
CA CYS A 19 21.54 7.93 3.01
C CYS A 19 20.45 8.90 3.44
N SER A 20 19.64 9.31 2.46
CA SER A 20 18.41 10.01 2.74
C SER A 20 17.59 9.03 3.56
N ASP A 21 17.58 9.23 4.87
CA ASP A 21 16.59 8.70 5.80
C ASP A 21 15.21 9.17 5.30
N LYS A 22 14.66 8.47 4.32
CA LYS A 22 13.30 8.65 3.80
C LYS A 22 12.39 7.46 4.15
N ASP A 23 12.84 6.57 5.02
CA ASP A 23 12.10 5.37 5.43
C ASP A 23 11.49 5.47 6.84
N LYS A 24 11.50 6.64 7.49
CA LYS A 24 10.96 6.79 8.85
C LYS A 24 9.43 6.77 8.95
N ASP A 25 8.72 6.80 7.81
CA ASP A 25 7.25 6.86 7.78
C ASP A 25 6.59 5.60 7.20
N LYS A 26 7.36 4.60 6.76
CA LYS A 26 6.77 3.32 6.35
C LYS A 26 6.43 2.49 7.58
N LYS A 27 5.14 2.36 7.84
CA LYS A 27 4.61 1.44 8.85
C LYS A 27 4.84 0.00 8.42
N ASP A 28 5.18 -0.83 9.40
CA ASP A 28 5.30 -2.27 9.22
C ASP A 28 4.00 -2.91 9.71
N PHE A 29 3.39 -3.73 8.86
CA PHE A 29 2.07 -4.31 9.09
C PHE A 29 2.15 -5.83 9.12
N VAL A 30 1.34 -6.45 9.99
CA VAL A 30 0.89 -7.82 9.82
C VAL A 30 -0.51 -7.76 9.19
N TYR A 31 -0.76 -8.44 8.08
CA TYR A 31 -2.06 -8.43 7.42
C TYR A 31 -2.38 -9.76 6.74
N ASP A 32 -3.67 -10.04 6.70
CA ASP A 32 -4.33 -11.06 5.90
C ASP A 32 -5.60 -10.40 5.37
N LEU A 33 -5.57 -10.02 4.09
CA LEU A 33 -6.59 -9.18 3.46
C LEU A 33 -7.09 -9.83 2.19
N THR A 34 -8.40 -9.84 2.04
CA THR A 34 -9.07 -10.37 0.85
C THR A 34 -9.95 -9.29 0.25
N ILE A 35 -9.82 -9.06 -1.06
CA ILE A 35 -10.68 -8.18 -1.85
C ILE A 35 -11.44 -9.05 -2.85
N LYS A 36 -12.77 -9.00 -2.83
CA LYS A 36 -13.63 -9.73 -3.78
C LYS A 36 -14.65 -8.84 -4.41
N GLY A 37 -15.04 -9.13 -5.65
CA GLY A 37 -16.13 -8.43 -6.33
C GLY A 37 -15.84 -8.25 -7.81
N ASN A 38 -16.18 -7.08 -8.34
CA ASN A 38 -15.95 -6.74 -9.73
C ASN A 38 -15.32 -5.35 -9.85
N ALA A 39 -14.40 -5.20 -10.78
CA ALA A 39 -13.81 -3.92 -11.12
C ALA A 39 -13.87 -3.68 -12.63
N VAL A 40 -13.87 -2.43 -13.04
CA VAL A 40 -13.75 -2.05 -14.45
C VAL A 40 -12.37 -1.43 -14.67
N VAL A 41 -11.63 -2.02 -15.60
CA VAL A 41 -10.35 -1.49 -16.08
C VAL A 41 -10.56 -1.07 -17.52
N LEU A 42 -10.40 0.23 -17.80
CA LEU A 42 -10.68 0.84 -19.10
C LEU A 42 -12.14 0.64 -19.55
N LYS A 43 -12.44 -0.49 -20.21
CA LYS A 43 -13.77 -0.85 -20.74
C LYS A 43 -14.22 -2.27 -20.40
N ASP A 44 -13.36 -3.03 -19.72
CA ASP A 44 -13.64 -4.43 -19.40
C ASP A 44 -13.94 -4.57 -17.91
N THR A 45 -15.01 -5.31 -17.61
CA THR A 45 -15.30 -5.74 -16.25
C THR A 45 -14.51 -7.00 -15.96
N ILE A 46 -13.70 -6.96 -14.91
CA ILE A 46 -12.91 -8.09 -14.43
C ILE A 46 -13.45 -8.54 -13.06
N PRO A 47 -13.56 -9.86 -12.81
CA PRO A 47 -13.77 -10.36 -11.46
C PRO A 47 -12.50 -10.07 -10.64
N VAL A 48 -12.70 -9.64 -9.41
CA VAL A 48 -11.64 -9.42 -8.42
C VAL A 48 -11.73 -10.51 -7.37
N ASP A 49 -10.62 -11.21 -7.17
CA ASP A 49 -10.39 -12.11 -6.04
C ASP A 49 -8.90 -12.03 -5.70
N PHE A 50 -8.55 -10.99 -4.95
CA PHE A 50 -7.18 -10.76 -4.50
C PHE A 50 -7.05 -11.13 -3.03
N HIS A 51 -5.97 -11.83 -2.72
CA HIS A 51 -5.60 -12.18 -1.37
C HIS A 51 -4.17 -11.68 -1.14
N PHE A 52 -3.98 -10.91 -0.08
CA PHE A 52 -2.70 -10.31 0.30
C PHE A 52 -2.34 -10.77 1.69
N THR A 53 -1.14 -11.30 1.85
CA THR A 53 -0.59 -11.71 3.14
C THR A 53 0.89 -11.38 3.22
N ASN A 54 1.42 -11.21 4.43
CA ASN A 54 2.88 -11.10 4.62
C ASN A 54 3.67 -12.37 4.30
N ALA A 55 3.00 -13.45 3.89
CA ALA A 55 3.66 -14.66 3.39
C ALA A 55 3.92 -14.62 1.87
N ASP A 56 3.42 -13.62 1.16
CA ASP A 56 3.61 -13.48 -0.28
C ASP A 56 5.09 -13.24 -0.63
N THR A 57 5.50 -13.48 -1.88
CA THR A 57 6.89 -13.16 -2.28
C THR A 57 7.07 -11.69 -2.65
N ASP A 58 6.00 -11.05 -3.13
CA ASP A 58 5.94 -9.63 -3.44
C ASP A 58 4.83 -8.96 -2.61
N HIS A 59 5.25 -8.18 -1.61
CA HIS A 59 4.35 -7.48 -0.70
C HIS A 59 3.95 -6.09 -1.20
N SER A 60 4.46 -5.62 -2.34
CA SER A 60 4.40 -4.21 -2.71
C SER A 60 2.97 -3.65 -2.85
N GLN A 61 2.02 -4.48 -3.30
CA GLN A 61 0.60 -4.10 -3.37
C GLN A 61 -0.10 -4.28 -2.02
N GLY A 62 0.17 -5.40 -1.31
CA GLY A 62 -0.38 -5.66 0.02
C GLY A 62 -0.01 -4.57 1.02
N ASP A 63 1.25 -4.14 1.06
CA ASP A 63 1.75 -3.09 1.95
C ASP A 63 1.09 -1.73 1.68
N LYS A 64 0.96 -1.37 0.39
CA LYS A 64 0.26 -0.13 -0.01
C LYS A 64 -1.19 -0.19 0.43
N PHE A 65 -1.85 -1.32 0.20
CA PHE A 65 -3.26 -1.50 0.50
C PHE A 65 -3.53 -1.52 2.01
N ALA A 66 -2.71 -2.24 2.79
CA ALA A 66 -2.76 -2.23 4.25
C ALA A 66 -2.56 -0.82 4.82
N ASN A 67 -1.63 -0.04 4.26
CA ASN A 67 -1.43 1.35 4.66
C ASN A 67 -2.67 2.22 4.37
N VAL A 68 -3.31 2.03 3.22
CA VAL A 68 -4.56 2.73 2.87
C VAL A 68 -5.68 2.39 3.86
N LEU A 69 -5.86 1.11 4.19
CA LEU A 69 -6.88 0.72 5.17
C LEU A 69 -6.59 1.31 6.56
N TYR A 70 -5.34 1.26 7.01
CA TYR A 70 -4.91 1.82 8.29
C TYR A 70 -5.18 3.33 8.37
N GLU A 71 -4.77 4.08 7.36
CA GLU A 71 -4.97 5.53 7.32
C GLU A 71 -6.44 5.91 7.18
N ASN A 72 -7.26 5.09 6.51
CA ASN A 72 -8.70 5.32 6.43
C ASN A 72 -9.35 5.22 7.82
N GLU A 73 -9.04 4.18 8.58
CA GLU A 73 -9.55 4.01 9.95
C GLU A 73 -9.08 5.14 10.86
N LYS A 74 -7.81 5.56 10.74
CA LYS A 74 -7.25 6.61 11.58
C LYS A 74 -7.81 8.00 11.25
N ASN A 75 -7.95 8.32 9.96
CA ASN A 75 -8.28 9.68 9.52
C ASN A 75 -9.79 9.87 9.29
N LEU A 76 -10.58 8.80 9.14
CA LEU A 76 -12.04 8.82 8.93
C LEU A 76 -12.50 9.78 7.82
N ILE A 77 -11.65 10.00 6.81
CA ILE A 77 -11.94 10.92 5.71
C ILE A 77 -12.75 10.18 4.65
N ALA A 78 -14.07 10.41 4.65
CA ALA A 78 -14.96 9.87 3.63
C ALA A 78 -14.48 10.22 2.22
N GLY A 79 -14.27 9.20 1.37
CA GLY A 79 -13.83 9.34 -0.02
C GLY A 79 -12.32 9.22 -0.24
N TRP A 80 -11.48 9.35 0.79
CA TRP A 80 -10.02 9.21 0.63
C TRP A 80 -9.63 7.77 0.26
N ILE A 81 -10.21 6.78 0.94
CA ILE A 81 -10.00 5.36 0.62
C ILE A 81 -10.42 5.01 -0.82
N GLU A 82 -11.46 5.65 -1.35
CA GLU A 82 -11.91 5.42 -2.73
C GLU A 82 -10.87 5.90 -3.74
N GLU A 83 -10.29 7.08 -3.52
CA GLU A 83 -9.22 7.60 -4.37
C GLU A 83 -7.96 6.71 -4.32
N GLU A 84 -7.62 6.22 -3.13
CA GLU A 84 -6.44 5.38 -2.96
C GLU A 84 -6.62 3.98 -3.57
N ILE A 85 -7.79 3.35 -3.45
CA ILE A 85 -8.11 2.09 -4.14
C ILE A 85 -7.92 2.25 -5.66
N LYS A 86 -8.42 3.35 -6.23
CA LYS A 86 -8.25 3.65 -7.66
C LYS A 86 -6.78 3.83 -8.03
N LYS A 87 -5.97 4.47 -7.20
CA LYS A 87 -4.52 4.66 -7.44
C LYS A 87 -3.74 3.36 -7.35
N VAL A 88 -4.06 2.51 -6.37
CA VAL A 88 -3.36 1.23 -6.15
C VAL A 88 -3.63 0.26 -7.30
N PHE A 89 -4.89 0.12 -7.71
CA PHE A 89 -5.29 -0.91 -8.68
C PHE A 89 -5.57 -0.40 -10.09
N GLY A 90 -5.62 0.92 -10.31
CA GLY A 90 -5.88 1.52 -11.63
C GLY A 90 -7.32 1.33 -12.11
N TRP A 91 -8.28 1.15 -11.20
CA TRP A 91 -9.68 0.88 -11.54
C TRP A 91 -10.47 2.16 -11.85
N VAL A 92 -11.39 2.04 -12.82
CA VAL A 92 -12.30 3.12 -13.24
C VAL A 92 -13.57 3.13 -12.39
N SER A 93 -14.14 1.95 -12.14
CA SER A 93 -15.29 1.71 -11.26
C SER A 93 -15.14 0.36 -10.58
N TYR A 94 -15.82 0.14 -9.45
CA TYR A 94 -15.77 -1.12 -8.73
C TYR A 94 -16.98 -1.30 -7.81
N ASP A 95 -17.29 -2.56 -7.53
CA ASP A 95 -18.21 -3.03 -6.50
C ASP A 95 -17.49 -4.19 -5.82
N ILE A 96 -16.92 -3.92 -4.64
CA ILE A 96 -16.02 -4.85 -3.95
C ILE A 96 -16.32 -4.93 -2.47
N THR A 97 -16.02 -6.07 -1.88
CA THR A 97 -16.00 -6.31 -0.45
C THR A 97 -14.57 -6.61 -0.02
N ILE A 98 -14.13 -5.97 1.06
CA ILE A 98 -12.84 -6.19 1.69
C ILE A 98 -13.07 -6.90 3.02
N ASN A 99 -12.27 -7.93 3.28
CA ASN A 99 -12.33 -8.75 4.48
C ASN A 99 -10.94 -9.03 5.02
N GLY A 100 -10.86 -9.25 6.33
CA GLY A 100 -9.66 -9.78 6.99
C GLY A 100 -9.18 -8.91 8.14
N SER A 101 -7.88 -8.87 8.35
CA SER A 101 -7.30 -8.11 9.45
C SER A 101 -5.99 -7.45 9.06
N LEU A 102 -5.69 -6.36 9.76
CA LEU A 102 -4.37 -5.75 9.75
C LEU A 102 -3.99 -5.30 11.16
N GLU A 103 -2.71 -5.46 11.51
CA GLU A 103 -2.11 -4.98 12.75
C GLU A 103 -0.88 -4.16 12.40
N GLU A 104 -0.78 -2.94 12.91
CA GLU A 104 0.45 -2.17 12.84
C GLU A 104 1.41 -2.61 13.96
N ARG A 105 2.65 -2.98 13.61
CA ARG A 105 3.53 -3.70 14.53
C ARG A 105 3.99 -2.89 15.74
N ILE A 106 4.13 -1.57 15.61
CA ILE A 106 4.71 -0.70 16.65
C ILE A 106 3.66 -0.35 17.71
N THR A 107 2.50 0.12 17.28
CA THR A 107 1.37 0.55 18.09
C THR A 107 0.48 -0.59 18.52
N LYS A 108 0.55 -1.75 17.85
CA LYS A 108 -0.33 -2.89 18.07
C LYS A 108 -1.81 -2.58 17.84
N LEU A 109 -2.10 -1.53 17.07
CA LEU A 109 -3.46 -1.25 16.64
C LEU A 109 -3.90 -2.32 15.65
N GLU A 110 -4.89 -3.10 16.06
CA GLU A 110 -5.56 -4.10 15.23
C GLU A 110 -6.83 -3.49 14.61
N ILE A 111 -7.00 -3.69 13.30
CA ILE A 111 -8.21 -3.35 12.56
C ILE A 111 -8.76 -4.66 12.02
N LYS A 112 -9.98 -5.00 12.44
CA LYS A 112 -10.75 -6.10 11.88
C LYS A 112 -11.72 -5.56 10.85
N ILE A 113 -11.72 -6.19 9.70
CA ILE A 113 -12.52 -5.80 8.55
C ILE A 113 -13.52 -6.91 8.30
N ASP A 114 -14.72 -6.71 8.82
CA ASP A 114 -15.86 -7.61 8.64
C ASP A 114 -16.74 -7.04 7.51
N ASP A 115 -16.50 -7.51 6.28
CA ASP A 115 -17.25 -7.17 5.07
C ASP A 115 -17.39 -5.67 4.78
N TRP A 116 -16.28 -4.94 4.71
CA TRP A 116 -16.32 -3.55 4.26
C TRP A 116 -16.64 -3.49 2.77
N HIS A 117 -17.83 -3.00 2.46
CA HIS A 117 -18.34 -2.89 1.09
C HIS A 117 -18.07 -1.49 0.52
N PHE A 118 -17.50 -1.46 -0.69
CA PHE A 118 -17.19 -0.23 -1.40
C PHE A 118 -17.71 -0.28 -2.83
N VAL A 119 -18.45 0.76 -3.20
CA VAL A 119 -18.99 0.96 -4.54
C VAL A 119 -18.53 2.31 -5.09
N TYR A 120 -17.99 2.29 -6.31
CA TYR A 120 -17.62 3.50 -7.02
C TYR A 120 -18.01 3.42 -8.51
N PRO A 121 -18.64 4.47 -9.08
CA PRO A 121 -19.15 5.66 -8.39
C PRO A 121 -20.35 5.30 -7.51
N LYS A 122 -20.49 5.96 -6.35
CA LYS A 122 -21.65 5.76 -5.47
C LYS A 122 -22.93 6.05 -6.24
N THR A 123 -23.83 5.07 -6.32
CA THR A 123 -25.18 5.31 -6.81
C THR A 123 -25.94 6.14 -5.77
N LYS A 124 -26.73 7.12 -6.20
CA LYS A 124 -27.50 8.06 -5.33
C LYS A 124 -28.42 7.39 -4.28
N SER A 125 -28.56 6.07 -4.28
CA SER A 125 -29.36 5.31 -3.31
C SER A 125 -28.68 5.09 -1.95
N GLU A 126 -27.38 5.34 -1.80
CA GLU A 126 -26.64 5.10 -0.53
C GLU A 126 -26.41 6.35 0.32
N SER A 127 -27.03 7.48 -0.05
CA SER A 127 -27.11 8.67 0.79
C SER A 127 -28.49 8.75 1.47
N ARG A 128 -28.75 7.90 2.46
CA ARG A 128 -29.87 7.93 3.43
C ARG A 128 -29.70 6.70 4.33
N GLU A 129 -29.64 6.77 5.66
CA GLU A 129 -30.12 7.74 6.66
C GLU A 129 -29.11 7.91 7.80
#